data_AF-A0A093BJM4-F1
#
_entry.id   AF-A0A093BJM4-F1
#
_cell.length_a   1.000
_cell.length_b   1.000
_cell.length_c   1.000
_cell.angle_alpha   90.00
_cell.angle_beta   90.00
_cell.angle_gamma   90.00
#
_symmetry.space_group_name_H-M   'P 1'
#
loop_
_entity.id
_entity.type
_entity.pdbx_description
1 polymer ?
#
loop_
_entity_poly.entity_id
_entity_poly.type
_entity_poly.pdbx_seq_one_letter_code
_entity_poly.pdbx_strand_id
1 'polypeptide(L)'
;VARALKDQRSFLQVVIRGFLPGSLICHGDVVFQHPAPTSLEVLEALVLSLGPSKALAGSDFEVDPYSLAVGGDTLEPPQPQPGFPEYGVAILVLGGFCLITAPLVLLLCLRTKRLSRWDVTVLWDRRDPEAGTQTLEMENRGFW
;
A
#
# COMPACT_ATOMS: atom_id res chain seq x y z
N VAL A 1 -18.12 22.71 -23.30
CA VAL A 1 -17.10 22.80 -24.39
C VAL A 1 -17.09 24.16 -25.07
N ALA A 2 -18.13 24.58 -25.81
CA ALA A 2 -18.11 25.88 -26.51
C ALA A 2 -17.86 27.10 -25.58
N ARG A 3 -18.36 27.07 -24.34
CA ARG A 3 -18.03 28.10 -23.33
C ARG A 3 -16.56 28.12 -22.92
N ALA A 4 -15.90 26.96 -22.84
CA ALA A 4 -14.48 26.86 -22.49
C ALA A 4 -13.58 27.49 -23.56
N LEU A 5 -14.00 27.38 -24.82
CA LEU A 5 -13.24 27.86 -25.98
C LEU A 5 -13.69 29.23 -26.47
N LYS A 6 -14.70 29.82 -25.83
CA LYS A 6 -15.25 31.13 -26.22
C LYS A 6 -14.22 32.26 -26.09
N ASP A 7 -13.26 32.12 -25.17
CA ASP A 7 -12.21 33.13 -24.95
C ASP A 7 -11.12 33.11 -26.04
N GLN A 8 -11.09 32.07 -26.89
CA GLN A 8 -10.21 32.04 -28.06
C GLN A 8 -10.81 32.81 -29.24
N ARG A 9 -10.11 33.86 -29.69
CA ARG A 9 -10.60 34.79 -30.73
C ARG A 9 -10.89 34.13 -32.09
N SER A 10 -10.25 33.00 -32.38
CA SER A 10 -10.41 32.25 -33.62
C SER A 10 -11.46 31.13 -33.53
N PHE A 11 -12.13 30.95 -32.40
CA PHE A 11 -13.12 29.90 -32.23
C PHE A 11 -14.38 30.16 -33.07
N LEU A 12 -14.73 29.22 -33.96
CA LEU A 12 -15.95 29.30 -34.77
C LEU A 12 -17.05 28.40 -34.18
N GLN A 13 -16.76 27.10 -34.06
CA GLN A 13 -17.78 26.11 -33.72
C GLN A 13 -17.19 24.83 -33.14
N VAL A 14 -17.99 24.16 -32.30
CA VAL A 14 -17.78 22.76 -31.89
C VAL A 14 -18.88 21.90 -32.47
N VAL A 15 -18.51 20.77 -33.08
CA VAL A 15 -19.43 19.79 -33.63
C VAL A 15 -19.23 18.47 -32.90
N ILE A 16 -20.25 18.00 -32.18
CA ILE A 16 -20.21 16.70 -31.51
C ILE A 16 -20.58 15.63 -32.54
N ARG A 17 -19.63 14.73 -32.84
CA ARG A 17 -19.82 13.64 -33.80
C ARG A 17 -20.60 12.46 -33.22
N GLY A 18 -20.46 12.23 -31.92
CA GLY A 18 -21.21 11.17 -31.24
C GLY A 18 -20.67 10.83 -29.86
N PHE A 19 -21.44 9.99 -29.19
CA PHE A 19 -21.09 9.40 -27.90
C PHE A 19 -20.83 7.91 -28.09
N LEU A 20 -19.70 7.43 -27.61
CA LEU A 20 -19.36 6.00 -27.65
C LEU A 20 -20.06 5.25 -26.50
N PRO A 21 -20.51 4.00 -26.72
CA PRO A 21 -21.09 3.19 -25.66
C PRO A 21 -20.04 2.83 -24.60
N GLY A 22 -20.33 3.16 -23.34
CA GLY A 22 -19.41 3.02 -22.19
C GLY A 22 -19.51 4.23 -21.26
N SER A 23 -18.47 4.48 -20.45
CA SER A 23 -18.20 5.80 -19.86
C SER A 23 -18.42 6.87 -20.94
N LEU A 24 -19.15 7.96 -20.66
CA LEU A 24 -19.59 8.96 -21.63
C LEU A 24 -18.41 9.64 -22.37
N ILE A 25 -17.85 8.96 -23.36
CA ILE A 25 -16.79 9.47 -24.22
C ILE A 25 -17.46 10.25 -25.36
N CYS A 26 -17.18 11.55 -25.41
CA CYS A 26 -17.69 12.45 -26.42
C CYS A 26 -16.60 12.70 -27.47
N HIS A 27 -16.86 12.32 -28.73
CA HIS A 27 -16.04 12.76 -29.86
C HIS A 27 -16.66 14.00 -30.49
N GLY A 28 -15.86 15.05 -30.66
CA GLY A 28 -16.26 16.24 -31.39
C GLY A 28 -15.09 16.91 -32.08
N ASP A 29 -15.39 17.65 -33.14
CA ASP A 29 -14.44 18.50 -33.82
C ASP A 29 -14.57 19.92 -33.32
N VAL A 30 -13.43 20.59 -33.25
CA VAL A 30 -13.35 22.02 -32.95
C VAL A 30 -12.85 22.74 -34.20
N VAL A 31 -13.61 23.72 -34.68
CA VAL A 31 -13.29 24.47 -35.89
C VAL A 31 -12.81 25.86 -35.51
N PHE A 32 -11.64 26.24 -36.02
CA PHE A 32 -11.01 27.53 -35.80
C PHE A 32 -10.81 28.29 -37.11
N GLN A 33 -10.95 29.62 -37.06
CA GLN A 33 -10.58 30.53 -38.14
C GLN A 33 -9.06 30.73 -38.18
N HIS A 34 -8.50 30.95 -39.36
CA HIS A 34 -7.07 31.22 -39.48
C HIS A 34 -6.69 32.58 -38.85
N PRO A 35 -5.60 32.67 -38.05
CA PRO A 35 -4.67 31.59 -37.68
C PRO A 35 -5.25 30.63 -36.63
N ALA A 36 -5.14 29.32 -36.93
CA ALA A 36 -5.63 28.27 -36.04
C ALA A 36 -4.63 28.04 -34.89
N PRO A 37 -5.11 27.95 -33.63
CA PRO A 37 -4.28 27.63 -32.48
C PRO A 37 -3.76 26.19 -32.57
N THR A 38 -2.66 25.91 -31.87
CA THR A 38 -2.12 24.55 -31.78
C THR A 38 -3.02 23.66 -30.92
N SER A 39 -2.98 22.34 -31.14
CA SER A 39 -3.74 21.36 -30.34
C SER A 39 -3.46 21.45 -28.85
N LEU A 40 -2.20 21.73 -28.49
CA LEU A 40 -1.75 21.93 -27.11
C LEU A 40 -2.39 23.19 -26.49
N GLU A 41 -2.39 24.33 -27.19
CA GLU A 41 -3.05 25.57 -26.71
C GLU A 41 -4.56 25.37 -26.47
N VAL A 42 -5.21 24.59 -27.32
CA VAL A 42 -6.62 24.25 -27.17
C VAL A 42 -6.83 23.35 -25.96
N LEU A 43 -5.99 22.32 -25.79
CA LEU A 43 -6.02 21.44 -24.62
C LEU A 43 -5.83 22.21 -23.30
N GLU A 44 -4.85 23.11 -23.25
CA GLU A 44 -4.61 23.98 -22.10
C GLU A 44 -5.81 24.87 -21.80
N ALA A 45 -6.42 25.49 -22.80
CA ALA A 45 -7.62 26.32 -22.61
C ALA A 45 -8.81 25.51 -22.06
N LEU A 46 -8.98 24.26 -22.52
CA LEU A 46 -9.97 23.32 -22.00
C LEU A 46 -9.70 22.96 -20.53
N VAL A 47 -8.44 22.69 -20.18
CA VAL A 47 -8.02 22.32 -18.82
C VAL A 47 -8.13 23.51 -17.87
N LEU A 48 -7.73 24.71 -18.30
CA LEU A 48 -7.90 25.95 -17.54
C LEU A 48 -9.37 26.29 -17.28
N SER A 49 -10.26 25.87 -18.19
CA SER A 49 -11.70 26.02 -18.04
C SER A 49 -12.33 25.00 -17.08
N LEU A 50 -11.57 24.03 -16.57
CA LEU A 50 -12.05 23.13 -15.52
C LEU A 50 -12.05 23.90 -14.19
N GLY A 51 -13.23 23.99 -13.58
CA GLY A 51 -13.35 24.62 -12.27
C GLY A 51 -12.70 23.78 -11.15
N PRO A 52 -12.71 24.28 -9.90
CA PRO A 52 -12.21 23.55 -8.73
C PRO A 52 -12.89 22.18 -8.54
N SER A 53 -14.13 22.05 -9.00
CA SER A 53 -14.95 20.84 -9.00
C SER A 53 -14.68 19.90 -10.19
N LYS A 54 -13.63 20.14 -10.99
CA LYS A 54 -13.36 19.42 -12.26
C LYS A 54 -14.49 19.53 -13.29
N ALA A 55 -15.38 20.50 -13.10
CA ALA A 55 -16.54 20.69 -13.94
C ALA A 55 -16.20 21.60 -15.12
N LEU A 56 -16.54 21.16 -16.33
CA LEU A 56 -16.12 21.82 -17.56
C LEU A 56 -16.84 23.16 -17.75
N ALA A 57 -16.09 24.26 -17.79
CA ALA A 57 -16.59 25.62 -17.97
C ALA A 57 -17.75 25.98 -17.03
N GLY A 58 -17.70 25.49 -15.79
CA GLY A 58 -18.73 25.71 -14.77
C GLY A 58 -20.09 25.05 -15.05
N SER A 59 -20.12 24.03 -15.90
CA SER A 59 -21.30 23.16 -16.07
C SER A 59 -21.35 22.06 -15.01
N ASP A 60 -22.42 21.27 -14.97
CA ASP A 60 -22.53 20.08 -14.10
C ASP A 60 -21.79 18.85 -14.67
N PHE A 61 -21.05 19.03 -15.78
CA PHE A 61 -20.33 17.96 -16.44
C PHE A 61 -18.88 17.89 -15.93
N GLU A 62 -18.65 16.96 -15.01
CA GLU A 62 -17.32 16.66 -14.48
C GLU A 62 -16.51 15.86 -15.50
N VAL A 63 -15.32 16.36 -15.83
CA VAL A 63 -14.42 15.69 -16.77
C VAL A 63 -13.06 15.56 -16.13
N ASP A 64 -12.48 14.37 -16.22
CA ASP A 64 -11.12 14.15 -15.77
C ASP A 64 -10.14 14.84 -16.75
N PRO A 65 -9.28 15.76 -16.30
CA PRO A 65 -8.35 16.49 -17.16
C PRO A 65 -7.40 15.58 -17.95
N TYR A 66 -7.02 14.43 -17.38
CA TYR A 66 -6.12 13.47 -18.04
C TYR A 66 -6.80 12.63 -19.11
N SER A 67 -8.14 12.62 -19.13
CA SER A 67 -8.93 11.94 -20.16
C SER A 67 -9.22 12.84 -21.37
N LEU A 68 -8.81 14.12 -21.33
CA LEU A 68 -8.96 15.05 -22.45
C LEU A 68 -7.85 14.86 -23.48
N ALA A 69 -8.23 14.62 -24.73
CA ALA A 69 -7.33 14.56 -25.85
C ALA A 69 -7.78 15.50 -26.98
N VAL A 70 -6.85 16.28 -27.53
CA VAL A 70 -7.10 17.21 -28.66
C VAL A 70 -6.07 16.94 -29.74
N GLY A 71 -6.51 16.51 -30.93
CA GLY A 71 -5.59 16.30 -32.06
C GLY A 71 -4.49 15.25 -31.84
N GLY A 72 -4.63 14.38 -30.82
CA GLY A 72 -3.62 13.41 -30.41
C GLY A 72 -2.78 13.85 -29.19
N ASP A 73 -2.84 15.13 -28.82
CA ASP A 73 -2.20 15.63 -27.60
C ASP A 73 -3.06 15.33 -26.39
N THR A 74 -2.44 14.77 -25.35
CA THR A 74 -3.09 14.37 -24.09
C THR A 74 -2.22 14.85 -22.93
N LEU A 75 -2.82 15.19 -21.79
CA LEU A 75 -2.04 15.46 -20.59
C LEU A 75 -1.42 14.16 -20.05
N GLU A 76 -0.13 14.22 -19.70
CA GLU A 76 0.55 13.10 -19.05
C GLU A 76 -0.08 12.87 -17.67
N PRO A 77 -0.63 11.68 -17.38
CA PRO A 77 -1.17 11.38 -16.06
C PRO A 77 -0.03 11.37 -15.03
N PRO A 78 -0.25 11.88 -13.81
CA PRO A 78 0.74 11.77 -12.74
C PRO A 78 1.06 10.30 -12.53
N GLN A 79 2.35 9.97 -12.47
CA GLN A 79 2.77 8.60 -12.24
C GLN A 79 2.08 8.05 -10.99
N PRO A 80 1.57 6.81 -11.01
CA PRO A 80 0.99 6.18 -9.84
C PRO A 80 2.00 6.31 -8.70
N GLN A 81 1.60 7.01 -7.63
CA GLN A 81 2.42 7.07 -6.44
C GLN A 81 2.70 5.63 -6.03
N PRO A 82 3.94 5.27 -5.65
CA PRO A 82 4.23 3.93 -5.16
C PRO A 82 3.26 3.64 -4.02
N GLY A 83 2.32 2.72 -4.26
CA GLY A 83 1.36 2.31 -3.26
C GLY A 83 2.09 1.77 -2.03
N PHE A 84 1.44 1.87 -0.88
CA PHE A 84 1.94 1.29 0.37
C PHE A 84 2.51 -0.10 0.10
N PRO A 85 3.75 -0.41 0.56
CA PRO A 85 4.43 -1.64 0.16
C PRO A 85 3.53 -2.84 0.45
N GLU A 86 3.39 -3.73 -0.54
CA GLU A 86 2.49 -4.90 -0.48
C GLU A 86 2.75 -5.77 0.77
N TYR A 87 3.98 -5.73 1.28
CA TYR A 87 4.43 -6.44 2.47
C TYR A 87 4.20 -5.70 3.79
N GLY A 88 3.78 -4.43 3.77
CA GLY A 88 3.62 -3.62 4.97
C GLY A 88 2.62 -4.23 5.96
N VAL A 89 1.54 -4.83 5.44
CA VAL A 89 0.55 -5.56 6.26
C VAL A 89 1.17 -6.82 6.86
N ALA A 90 1.95 -7.59 6.08
CA ALA A 90 2.60 -8.80 6.57
C ALA A 90 3.61 -8.50 7.68
N ILE A 91 4.39 -7.42 7.55
CA ILE A 91 5.34 -6.96 8.57
C ILE A 91 4.61 -6.54 9.85
N LEU A 92 3.50 -5.82 9.75
CA LEU A 92 2.67 -5.42 10.89
C LEU A 92 2.10 -6.63 11.65
N VAL A 93 1.56 -7.61 10.92
CA VAL A 93 0.97 -8.82 11.49
C VAL A 93 2.04 -9.69 12.15
N LEU A 94 3.13 -9.99 11.44
CA LEU A 94 4.22 -10.80 11.95
C LEU A 94 4.93 -10.13 13.12
N GLY A 95 5.21 -8.83 13.00
CA GLY A 95 5.82 -8.03 14.06
C GLY A 95 4.95 -7.98 15.31
N GLY A 96 3.65 -7.67 15.17
CA GLY A 96 2.72 -7.63 16.29
C GLY A 96 2.57 -8.99 16.99
N PHE A 97 2.46 -10.08 16.22
CA PHE A 97 2.38 -11.43 16.78
C PHE A 97 3.65 -11.81 17.54
N CYS A 98 4.83 -11.54 17.00
CA CYS A 98 6.10 -11.77 17.68
C CYS A 98 6.22 -10.94 18.96
N LEU A 99 5.78 -9.68 18.94
CA LEU A 99 5.82 -8.79 20.11
C LEU A 99 4.88 -9.25 21.25
N ILE A 100 3.79 -9.95 20.95
CA ILE A 100 2.87 -10.49 21.95
C ILE A 100 3.32 -11.87 22.44
N THR A 101 3.76 -12.74 21.53
CA THR A 101 4.13 -14.12 21.88
C THR A 101 5.46 -14.20 22.61
N ALA A 102 6.47 -13.41 22.23
CA ALA A 102 7.77 -13.38 22.89
C ALA A 102 7.69 -13.10 24.41
N PRO A 103 7.01 -12.04 24.90
CA PRO A 103 6.90 -11.80 26.34
C PRO A 103 6.04 -12.85 27.04
N LEU A 104 5.02 -13.42 26.39
CA LEU A 104 4.21 -14.49 26.96
C LEU A 104 5.03 -15.76 27.18
N VAL A 105 5.78 -16.19 26.16
CA VAL A 105 6.69 -17.34 26.24
C VAL A 105 7.80 -17.08 27.26
N LEU A 106 8.39 -15.89 27.27
CA LEU A 106 9.40 -15.50 28.26
C LEU A 106 8.83 -15.59 29.68
N LEU A 107 7.62 -15.08 29.91
CA LEU A 107 6.95 -15.12 31.19
C LEU A 107 6.65 -16.56 31.63
N LEU A 108 6.16 -17.40 30.72
CA LEU A 108 5.92 -18.82 30.97
C LEU A 108 7.21 -19.57 31.30
N CYS A 109 8.28 -19.35 30.53
CA CYS A 109 9.61 -19.91 30.79
C CYS A 109 10.18 -19.46 32.14
N LEU A 110 9.98 -18.20 32.52
CA LEU A 110 10.41 -17.72 33.84
C LEU A 110 9.59 -18.37 34.96
N ARG A 111 8.29 -18.57 34.77
CA ARG A 111 7.40 -19.26 35.73
C ARG A 111 7.79 -20.73 35.91
N THR A 112 8.03 -21.46 34.82
CA THR A 112 8.43 -22.88 34.87
C THR A 112 9.83 -23.04 35.41
N LYS A 113 10.80 -22.18 35.04
CA LYS A 113 12.13 -22.18 35.66
C LYS A 113 12.09 -21.84 37.14
N ARG A 114 11.21 -20.93 37.57
CA ARG A 114 11.02 -20.67 39.00
C ARG A 114 10.52 -21.95 39.68
N LEU A 115 9.40 -22.52 39.21
CA LEU A 115 8.80 -23.74 39.77
C LEU A 115 9.79 -24.91 39.81
N SER A 116 10.51 -25.14 38.73
CA SER A 116 11.57 -26.16 38.66
C SER A 116 12.70 -25.89 39.66
N ARG A 117 13.11 -24.63 39.85
CA ARG A 117 14.11 -24.28 40.87
C ARG A 117 13.59 -24.54 42.28
N TRP A 118 12.32 -24.24 42.56
CA TRP A 118 11.68 -24.55 43.85
C TRP A 118 11.58 -26.05 44.09
N ASP A 119 11.22 -26.83 43.07
CA ASP A 119 11.10 -28.29 43.16
C ASP A 119 12.47 -28.95 43.37
N VAL A 120 13.52 -28.49 42.66
CA VAL A 120 14.89 -28.94 42.89
C VAL A 120 15.39 -28.57 44.29
N THR A 121 15.10 -27.37 44.80
CA THR A 121 15.49 -27.01 46.17
C THR A 121 14.77 -27.85 47.23
N VAL A 122 13.49 -28.19 47.02
CA VAL A 122 12.73 -29.06 47.94
C VAL A 122 13.21 -30.51 47.89
N LEU A 123 13.65 -30.98 46.71
CA LEU A 123 14.15 -32.35 46.55
C LEU A 123 15.57 -32.54 47.13
N TRP A 124 16.40 -31.48 47.11
CA TRP A 124 17.69 -31.44 47.80
C TRP A 124 17.53 -31.34 49.32
N ASP A 125 16.60 -30.52 49.82
CA ASP A 125 16.31 -30.41 51.26
C ASP A 125 15.83 -31.74 51.87
N ARG A 126 15.20 -32.60 51.06
CA ARG A 126 14.74 -33.93 51.48
C ARG A 126 15.82 -35.01 51.44
N ARG A 127 16.98 -34.76 50.81
CA ARG A 127 17.95 -35.80 50.47
C ARG A 127 19.33 -35.56 51.08
N ASP A 128 19.40 -35.32 52.39
CA ASP A 128 20.53 -35.66 53.26
C ASP A 128 19.98 -35.78 54.70
N PRO A 129 20.04 -36.95 55.37
CA PRO A 129 21.29 -37.62 55.70
C PRO A 129 21.27 -39.16 55.50
N GLU A 130 22.44 -39.80 55.55
CA GLU A 130 22.63 -41.25 55.77
C GLU A 130 22.65 -42.20 54.56
N ALA A 131 23.50 -41.91 53.57
CA ALA A 131 23.97 -42.96 52.65
C ALA A 131 25.49 -43.10 52.75
N GLY A 132 25.93 -43.90 53.73
CA GLY A 132 27.31 -44.39 53.78
C GLY A 132 27.59 -45.27 52.57
N THR A 133 28.32 -44.72 51.60
CA THR A 133 28.78 -45.46 50.43
C THR A 133 29.99 -46.30 50.82
N GLN A 134 29.74 -47.57 51.14
CA GLN A 134 30.79 -48.58 51.27
C GLN A 134 31.39 -48.83 49.88
N THR A 135 32.69 -48.57 49.75
CA THR A 135 33.47 -48.84 48.55
C THR A 135 33.74 -50.33 48.44
N LEU A 136 33.07 -51.01 47.51
CA LEU A 136 33.35 -52.40 47.16
C LEU A 136 34.34 -52.41 45.99
N GLU A 137 35.61 -52.68 46.31
CA GLU A 137 36.62 -53.02 45.31
C GLU A 137 36.59 -54.54 45.09
N MET A 138 36.47 -54.96 43.83
CA MET A 138 36.64 -56.36 43.45
C MET A 138 37.68 -56.42 42.32
N GLU A 139 38.92 -56.77 42.69
CA GLU A 139 40.03 -56.94 41.75
C GLU A 139 39.89 -58.32 41.06
N ASN A 140 39.44 -58.35 39.81
CA ASN A 140 39.39 -59.57 39.01
C ASN A 140 40.74 -59.72 38.26
N ARG A 141 41.66 -60.50 38.82
CA ARG A 141 42.83 -60.99 38.08
C ARG A 141 42.52 -62.35 37.51
N GLY A 142 41.99 -62.35 36.28
CA GLY A 142 41.93 -63.56 35.46
C GLY A 142 43.34 -64.01 35.08
N PHE A 143 43.65 -65.29 35.29
CA PHE A 143 44.82 -65.94 34.71
C PHE A 143 44.57 -67.45 34.52
N TRP A 144 44.54 -67.82 33.24
CA TRP A 144 44.72 -69.12 32.55
C TRP A 144 43.75 -70.28 32.85
#